data_AF-A0A364K9N1-F1
#
_entry.id   AF-A0A364K9N1-F1
#
_cell.length_a   1.000
_cell.length_b   1.000
_cell.length_c   1.000
_cell.angle_alpha   90.00
_cell.angle_beta   90.00
_cell.angle_gamma   90.00
#
_symmetry.space_group_name_H-M   'P 1'
#
loop_
_entity.id
_entity.type
_entity.pdbx_description
1 polymer ?
#
loop_
_entity_poly.entity_id
_entity_poly.type
_entity_poly.pdbx_seq_one_letter_code
_entity_poly.pdbx_strand_id
1 'polypeptide(L)'
;MNIQKIVAKYKIFIDTCTWMFPQAVHFLENELPRALYSQRETVKLPVRVIDEVNKHLKSEIKETRYKARKAAEMIKLYIRGKILEGFGSSADNFVDQTILTVFTNYRTKYHLAFITQDRKLAQDVDNLNRQKSVRSNKHILVLTINQFGQLSPWNFNLQESNIQELMKKSSHKSENKKIPFSPSREKMKKLPLGKKVKVGIDHPLPVLEIPQLNQLISTRRFGPLRLIEKVGSGGEGDIYLTSNGQICKIYKKTSITQAKLEKLCIMLKYPIDKSGICWPQDLVFNSRQQFVGYIMPKAVGKPLQRSIFVKPLLQKNFPYWKRSHLVQLALAILEKIQYLHERNIIIGDLNPLNILIKNEREVFLVDTDSFQIAEYPCPVGTVNYTAPEIQGKKFGGFLRSFQHEYFAVATLIFMILLPGKAPFAQQDGGSPQENIKNGNFPYPLGQNTTGKAPDGPWRFIWSHLPFKTKEAFYRSFKEQERLNTMEWIQVLKHYEYTISKGYLSDELFPQGHKIPAEKRTTAICQEPYCGKEFDIHIDRKKQMVENGNKLICYKCQEKIQEEKLMKNLYGTENEITSKDQMGSFRSNGIDPHQDPFLFDPSQMAGNTNQPSSFLQNFLNRFKS
;
A
#
# COMPACT_ATOMS: atom_id res chain seq x y z
N MET A 1 13.98 -22.27 -15.78
CA MET A 1 14.20 -22.03 -17.23
C MET A 1 15.70 -21.96 -17.51
N ASN A 2 16.16 -22.25 -18.73
CA ASN A 2 17.58 -22.12 -19.07
C ASN A 2 17.84 -20.74 -19.71
N ILE A 3 18.53 -19.84 -19.00
CA ILE A 3 18.83 -18.47 -19.46
C ILE A 3 19.74 -18.45 -20.70
N GLN A 4 20.67 -19.39 -20.86
CA GLN A 4 21.55 -19.47 -22.03
C GLN A 4 20.74 -19.68 -23.31
N LYS A 5 19.74 -20.58 -23.27
CA LYS A 5 18.82 -20.81 -24.40
C LYS A 5 17.95 -19.59 -24.72
N ILE A 6 17.60 -18.80 -23.70
CA ILE A 6 16.82 -17.57 -23.89
C ILE A 6 17.68 -16.51 -24.55
N VAL A 7 18.88 -16.25 -24.03
CA VAL A 7 19.81 -15.25 -24.59
C VAL A 7 20.20 -15.58 -26.03
N ALA A 8 20.40 -16.85 -26.38
CA ALA A 8 20.72 -17.27 -27.74
C ALA A 8 19.60 -17.01 -28.76
N LYS A 9 18.35 -16.90 -28.31
CA LYS A 9 17.16 -16.80 -29.19
C LYS A 9 16.45 -15.46 -29.12
N TYR A 10 16.45 -14.80 -27.96
CA TYR A 10 15.65 -13.61 -27.67
C TYR A 10 16.52 -12.40 -27.41
N LYS A 11 16.10 -11.23 -27.90
CA LYS A 11 16.66 -9.95 -27.48
C LYS A 11 16.10 -9.59 -26.10
N ILE A 12 17.00 -9.43 -25.12
CA ILE A 12 16.64 -9.30 -23.70
C ILE A 12 16.47 -7.84 -23.32
N PHE A 13 15.32 -7.51 -22.74
CA PHE A 13 14.98 -6.21 -22.17
C PHE A 13 14.75 -6.35 -20.67
N ILE A 14 15.31 -5.43 -19.89
CA ILE A 14 15.14 -5.37 -18.43
C ILE A 14 14.80 -3.93 -18.05
N ASP A 15 13.86 -3.76 -17.13
CA ASP A 15 13.43 -2.46 -16.62
C ASP A 15 14.05 -2.13 -15.24
N THR A 16 13.90 -0.87 -14.80
CA THR A 16 14.42 -0.41 -13.50
C THR A 16 13.92 -1.25 -12.33
N CYS A 17 12.66 -1.70 -12.39
CA CYS A 17 12.07 -2.44 -11.29
C CYS A 17 12.80 -3.77 -11.04
N THR A 18 13.35 -4.40 -12.09
CA THR A 18 14.17 -5.60 -11.96
C THR A 18 15.58 -5.28 -11.45
N TRP A 19 16.23 -4.21 -11.91
CA TRP A 19 17.55 -3.80 -11.39
C TRP A 19 17.52 -3.41 -9.91
N MET A 20 16.40 -2.84 -9.45
CA MET A 20 16.18 -2.46 -8.07
C MET A 20 15.52 -3.58 -7.23
N PHE A 21 15.24 -4.74 -7.83
CA PHE A 21 14.65 -5.88 -7.14
C PHE A 21 15.74 -6.66 -6.38
N PRO A 22 15.72 -6.69 -5.03
CA PRO A 22 16.80 -7.31 -4.26
C PRO A 22 17.01 -8.80 -4.60
N GLN A 23 15.94 -9.52 -4.91
CA GLN A 23 16.01 -10.94 -5.27
C GLN A 23 16.57 -11.16 -6.69
N ALA A 24 16.61 -10.13 -7.54
CA ALA A 24 17.26 -10.20 -8.84
C ALA A 24 18.79 -10.14 -8.75
N VAL A 25 19.37 -9.75 -7.62
CA VAL A 25 20.81 -9.52 -7.48
C VAL A 25 21.62 -10.75 -7.90
N HIS A 26 21.29 -11.95 -7.41
CA HIS A 26 22.02 -13.17 -7.80
C HIS A 26 21.94 -13.44 -9.31
N PHE A 27 20.75 -13.31 -9.89
CA PHE A 27 20.54 -13.48 -11.31
C PHE A 27 21.31 -12.45 -12.14
N LEU A 28 21.27 -11.17 -11.73
CA LEU A 28 21.95 -10.07 -12.40
C LEU A 28 23.47 -10.09 -12.19
N GLU A 29 23.98 -10.62 -11.08
CA GLU A 29 25.43 -10.71 -10.81
C GLU A 29 26.06 -11.94 -11.46
N ASN A 30 25.35 -13.07 -11.51
CA ASN A 30 25.96 -14.36 -11.81
C ASN A 30 25.38 -15.02 -13.05
N GLU A 31 24.06 -15.13 -13.15
CA GLU A 31 23.43 -15.95 -14.20
C GLU A 31 23.38 -15.23 -15.55
N LEU A 32 22.84 -14.01 -15.55
CA LEU A 32 22.65 -13.22 -16.76
C LEU A 32 23.97 -12.78 -17.40
N PRO A 33 24.98 -12.24 -16.68
CA PRO A 33 26.26 -11.85 -17.29
C PRO A 33 26.98 -13.03 -17.95
N ARG A 34 26.98 -14.20 -17.30
CA ARG A 34 27.60 -15.42 -17.86
C ARG A 34 26.91 -15.85 -19.14
N ALA A 35 25.56 -15.80 -19.17
CA ALA A 35 24.80 -16.11 -20.36
C ALA A 35 25.07 -15.11 -21.50
N LEU A 36 25.02 -13.80 -21.21
CA LEU A 36 25.31 -12.73 -22.17
C LEU A 36 26.72 -12.85 -22.75
N TYR A 37 27.74 -13.06 -21.91
CA TYR A 37 29.13 -13.21 -22.34
C TYR A 37 29.32 -14.45 -23.23
N SER A 38 28.75 -15.60 -22.84
CA SER A 38 28.86 -16.84 -23.60
C SER A 38 28.24 -16.75 -25.01
N GLN A 39 27.21 -15.91 -25.17
CA GLN A 39 26.50 -15.73 -26.44
C GLN A 39 26.92 -14.46 -27.19
N ARG A 40 27.86 -13.67 -26.64
CA ARG A 40 28.26 -12.34 -27.16
C ARG A 40 27.07 -11.40 -27.37
N GLU A 41 26.09 -11.44 -26.47
CA GLU A 41 24.88 -10.63 -26.52
C GLU A 41 24.87 -9.55 -25.43
N THR A 42 24.00 -8.56 -25.60
CA THR A 42 23.81 -7.45 -24.64
C THR A 42 22.39 -7.43 -24.07
N VAL A 43 22.23 -6.90 -22.86
CA VAL A 43 20.91 -6.53 -22.32
C VAL A 43 20.54 -5.12 -22.75
N LYS A 44 19.28 -4.90 -23.09
CA LYS A 44 18.76 -3.61 -23.56
C LYS A 44 18.07 -2.90 -22.40
N LEU A 45 18.47 -1.67 -22.09
CA LEU A 45 17.97 -0.87 -20.97
C LEU A 45 17.50 0.52 -21.44
N PRO A 46 16.30 1.00 -21.08
CA PRO A 46 15.93 2.38 -21.40
C PRO A 46 16.88 3.39 -20.71
N VAL A 47 17.36 4.41 -21.42
CA VAL A 47 18.30 5.41 -20.86
C VAL A 47 17.74 6.10 -19.61
N ARG A 48 16.42 6.31 -19.57
CA ARG A 48 15.72 6.95 -18.45
C ARG A 48 15.70 6.12 -17.15
N VAL A 49 16.02 4.82 -17.22
CA VAL A 49 16.27 3.99 -16.01
C VAL A 49 17.41 4.61 -15.19
N ILE A 50 18.42 5.18 -15.83
CA ILE A 50 19.53 5.85 -15.14
C ILE A 50 19.05 7.07 -14.36
N ASP A 51 18.15 7.87 -14.95
CA ASP A 51 17.59 9.05 -14.29
C ASP A 51 16.75 8.65 -13.07
N GLU A 52 16.02 7.54 -13.17
CA GLU A 52 15.25 6.96 -12.06
C GLU A 52 16.18 6.48 -10.94
N VAL A 53 17.25 5.75 -11.27
CA VAL A 53 18.28 5.33 -10.30
C VAL A 53 18.93 6.55 -9.65
N ASN A 54 19.35 7.56 -10.42
CA ASN A 54 19.93 8.80 -9.92
C ASN A 54 18.99 9.58 -8.99
N LYS A 55 17.70 9.64 -9.32
CA LYS A 55 16.68 10.24 -8.45
C LYS A 55 16.56 9.47 -7.13
N HIS A 56 16.62 8.14 -7.18
CA HIS A 56 16.55 7.31 -5.98
C HIS A 56 17.83 7.35 -5.13
N LEU A 57 19.00 7.61 -5.72
CA LEU A 57 20.25 7.88 -4.99
C LEU A 57 20.14 9.12 -4.08
N LYS A 58 19.36 10.13 -4.50
CA LYS A 58 19.09 11.36 -3.73
C LYS A 58 17.93 11.25 -2.74
N SER A 59 17.29 10.08 -2.62
CA SER A 59 16.11 9.91 -1.76
C SER A 59 16.44 10.16 -0.28
N GLU A 60 15.56 10.79 0.50
CA GLU A 60 15.75 10.91 1.96
C GLU A 60 15.62 9.54 2.69
N ILE A 61 15.02 8.56 2.03
CA ILE A 61 14.79 7.21 2.55
C ILE A 61 16.05 6.36 2.38
N LYS A 62 16.69 6.00 3.50
CA LYS A 62 17.94 5.20 3.53
C LYS A 62 17.87 3.92 2.70
N GLU A 63 16.75 3.19 2.78
CA GLU A 63 16.54 1.94 2.05
C GLU A 63 16.44 2.14 0.52
N THR A 64 15.75 3.20 0.08
CA THR A 64 15.65 3.56 -1.34
C THR A 64 17.00 3.97 -1.90
N ARG A 65 17.78 4.76 -1.13
CA ARG A 65 19.16 5.09 -1.50
C ARG A 65 20.03 3.86 -1.61
N TYR A 66 19.90 2.91 -0.68
CA TYR A 66 20.69 1.67 -0.70
C TYR A 66 20.40 0.81 -1.93
N LYS A 67 19.12 0.59 -2.25
CA LYS A 67 18.71 -0.16 -3.46
C LYS A 67 19.15 0.54 -4.74
N ALA A 68 19.02 1.87 -4.79
CA ALA A 68 19.51 2.65 -5.91
C ALA A 68 21.02 2.55 -6.07
N ARG A 69 21.80 2.62 -4.97
CA ARG A 69 23.26 2.42 -4.99
C ARG A 69 23.63 1.05 -5.55
N LYS A 70 22.95 -0.01 -5.11
CA LYS A 70 23.16 -1.37 -5.61
C LYS A 70 22.82 -1.51 -7.09
N ALA A 71 21.67 -0.98 -7.52
CA ALA A 71 21.30 -0.95 -8.93
C ALA A 71 22.33 -0.17 -9.77
N ALA A 72 22.80 0.97 -9.27
CA ALA A 72 23.82 1.78 -9.91
C ALA A 72 25.15 1.01 -10.04
N GLU A 73 25.64 0.40 -8.96
CA GLU A 73 26.84 -0.45 -8.96
C GLU A 73 26.74 -1.56 -10.02
N MET A 74 25.61 -2.25 -10.07
CA MET A 74 25.36 -3.31 -11.05
C MET A 74 25.34 -2.80 -12.49
N ILE A 75 24.66 -1.69 -12.74
CA ILE A 75 24.63 -1.07 -14.06
C ILE A 75 26.05 -0.63 -14.48
N LYS A 76 26.89 -0.10 -13.57
CA LYS A 76 28.30 0.25 -13.88
C LYS A 76 29.09 -0.98 -14.31
N LEU A 77 28.90 -2.10 -13.63
CA LEU A 77 29.57 -3.37 -13.97
C LEU A 77 29.18 -3.85 -15.37
N TYR A 78 27.88 -3.77 -15.71
CA TYR A 78 27.40 -4.16 -17.03
C TYR A 78 27.92 -3.26 -18.16
N ILE A 79 28.02 -1.95 -17.92
CA ILE A 79 28.63 -1.00 -18.88
C ILE A 79 30.12 -1.31 -19.06
N ARG A 80 30.87 -1.47 -17.96
CA ARG A 80 32.31 -1.83 -18.01
C ARG A 80 32.55 -3.15 -18.72
N GLY A 81 31.67 -4.12 -18.50
CA GLY A 81 31.69 -5.42 -19.17
C GLY A 81 31.23 -5.38 -20.64
N LYS A 82 30.78 -4.23 -21.16
CA LYS A 82 30.22 -4.07 -22.50
C LYS A 82 29.05 -5.03 -22.81
N ILE A 83 28.29 -5.40 -21.78
CA ILE A 83 27.15 -6.34 -21.87
C ILE A 83 25.79 -5.65 -21.73
N LEU A 84 25.75 -4.31 -21.75
CA LEU A 84 24.53 -3.49 -21.69
C LEU A 84 24.51 -2.43 -22.79
N GLU A 85 23.34 -2.26 -23.39
CA GLU A 85 23.07 -1.27 -24.44
C GLU A 85 21.86 -0.42 -24.03
N GLY A 86 22.05 0.91 -24.02
CA GLY A 86 21.00 1.87 -23.72
C GLY A 86 20.07 2.12 -24.92
N PHE A 87 18.78 2.39 -24.69
CA PHE A 87 17.85 2.82 -25.73
C PHE A 87 16.87 3.91 -25.29
N GLY A 88 16.32 4.67 -26.25
CA GLY A 88 15.43 5.82 -25.98
C GLY A 88 16.19 7.13 -25.73
N SER A 89 15.46 8.23 -25.55
CA SER A 89 16.02 9.56 -25.29
C SER A 89 15.65 10.08 -23.90
N SER A 90 16.42 11.03 -23.37
CA SER A 90 16.07 11.76 -22.13
C SER A 90 14.83 12.65 -22.29
N ALA A 91 14.32 12.85 -23.52
CA ALA A 91 13.12 13.61 -23.83
C ALA A 91 11.82 12.75 -23.83
N ASP A 92 11.92 11.42 -23.69
CA ASP A 92 10.76 10.53 -23.73
C ASP A 92 9.96 10.59 -22.42
N ASN A 93 8.70 11.03 -22.49
CA ASN A 93 7.88 11.39 -21.32
C ASN A 93 7.45 10.22 -20.42
N PHE A 94 7.46 8.95 -20.87
CA PHE A 94 7.11 7.78 -20.02
C PHE A 94 7.89 6.48 -20.40
N VAL A 95 8.57 5.86 -19.43
CA VAL A 95 9.39 4.63 -19.61
C VAL A 95 8.56 3.44 -20.14
N ASP A 96 7.36 3.25 -19.59
CA ASP A 96 6.44 2.18 -19.99
C ASP A 96 5.97 2.32 -21.44
N GLN A 97 5.74 3.56 -21.88
CA GLN A 97 5.33 3.86 -23.26
C GLN A 97 6.48 3.58 -24.25
N THR A 98 7.73 3.85 -23.86
CA THR A 98 8.91 3.49 -24.67
C THR A 98 9.02 1.97 -24.82
N ILE A 99 8.81 1.19 -23.74
CA ILE A 99 8.84 -0.28 -23.79
C ILE A 99 7.72 -0.81 -24.70
N LEU A 100 6.47 -0.36 -24.54
CA LEU A 100 5.36 -0.79 -25.38
C LEU A 100 5.56 -0.41 -26.86
N THR A 101 6.14 0.76 -27.13
CA THR A 101 6.46 1.21 -28.50
C THR A 101 7.53 0.33 -29.14
N VAL A 102 8.61 0.03 -28.42
CA VAL A 102 9.68 -0.86 -28.89
C VAL A 102 9.12 -2.25 -29.17
N PHE A 103 8.36 -2.84 -28.25
CA PHE A 103 7.81 -4.18 -28.44
C PHE A 103 6.78 -4.23 -29.57
N THR A 104 5.96 -3.18 -29.74
CA THR A 104 5.03 -3.09 -30.87
C THR A 104 5.74 -3.02 -32.21
N ASN A 105 6.82 -2.22 -32.31
CA ASN A 105 7.54 -1.99 -33.55
C ASN A 105 8.46 -3.15 -33.96
N TYR A 106 8.94 -3.94 -32.99
CA TYR A 106 9.97 -4.97 -33.24
C TYR A 106 9.49 -6.42 -33.07
N ARG A 107 8.28 -6.67 -32.55
CA ARG A 107 7.71 -8.03 -32.42
C ARG A 107 7.47 -8.76 -33.74
N THR A 108 7.53 -8.07 -34.88
CA THR A 108 7.46 -8.70 -36.21
C THR A 108 8.83 -9.11 -36.74
N LYS A 109 9.90 -8.51 -36.21
CA LYS A 109 11.29 -8.70 -36.70
C LYS A 109 12.09 -9.66 -35.82
N TYR A 110 11.92 -9.62 -34.50
CA TYR A 110 12.73 -10.39 -33.54
C TYR A 110 11.90 -11.14 -32.50
N HIS A 111 12.48 -12.21 -31.95
CA HIS A 111 12.03 -12.79 -30.69
C HIS A 111 12.47 -11.86 -29.55
N LEU A 112 11.52 -11.36 -28.76
CA LEU A 112 11.78 -10.39 -27.69
C LEU A 112 11.54 -11.06 -26.35
N ALA A 113 12.43 -10.87 -25.38
CA ALA A 113 12.18 -11.29 -24.00
C ALA A 113 12.19 -10.07 -23.09
N PHE A 114 11.15 -9.93 -22.28
CA PHE A 114 11.02 -8.86 -21.31
C PHE A 114 11.07 -9.42 -19.90
N ILE A 115 12.08 -9.03 -19.12
CA ILE A 115 12.19 -9.40 -17.71
C ILE A 115 11.76 -8.19 -16.88
N THR A 116 10.65 -8.35 -16.18
CA THR A 116 10.06 -7.29 -15.35
C THR A 116 9.44 -7.87 -14.09
N GLN A 117 9.41 -7.08 -13.03
CA GLN A 117 8.63 -7.34 -11.82
C GLN A 117 7.26 -6.63 -11.85
N ASP A 118 7.00 -5.80 -12.87
CA ASP A 118 5.71 -5.13 -13.08
C ASP A 118 4.74 -6.06 -13.83
N ARG A 119 3.76 -6.60 -13.11
CA ARG A 119 2.74 -7.49 -13.70
C ARG A 119 1.85 -6.78 -14.73
N LYS A 120 1.59 -5.48 -14.59
CA LYS A 120 0.73 -4.74 -15.53
C LYS A 120 1.47 -4.52 -16.84
N LEU A 121 2.69 -4.01 -16.77
CA LEU A 121 3.54 -3.87 -17.97
C LEU A 121 3.83 -5.24 -18.60
N ALA A 122 4.04 -6.28 -17.79
CA ALA A 122 4.16 -7.65 -18.28
C ALA A 122 2.90 -8.13 -19.02
N GLN A 123 1.72 -7.85 -18.50
CA GLN A 123 0.45 -8.23 -19.12
C GLN A 123 0.19 -7.43 -20.40
N ASP A 124 0.50 -6.13 -20.41
CA ASP A 124 0.35 -5.29 -21.60
C ASP A 124 1.31 -5.74 -22.72
N VAL A 125 2.54 -6.10 -22.37
CA VAL A 125 3.51 -6.69 -23.31
C VAL A 125 3.08 -8.09 -23.76
N ASP A 126 2.54 -8.94 -22.88
CA ASP A 126 2.02 -10.28 -23.26
C ASP A 126 0.80 -10.18 -24.19
N ASN A 127 -0.07 -9.19 -23.97
CA ASN A 127 -1.25 -8.95 -24.82
C ASN A 127 -0.85 -8.66 -26.27
N LEU A 128 0.35 -8.13 -26.53
CA LEU A 128 0.87 -7.97 -27.89
C LEU A 128 1.04 -9.31 -28.62
N ASN A 129 1.24 -10.45 -27.93
CA ASN A 129 1.23 -11.77 -28.58
C ASN A 129 -0.15 -12.18 -29.09
N ARG A 130 -1.22 -11.63 -28.50
CA ARG A 130 -2.61 -12.05 -28.74
C ARG A 130 -3.35 -11.18 -29.76
N GLN A 131 -2.69 -10.14 -30.28
CA GLN A 131 -3.26 -9.25 -31.28
C GLN A 131 -3.35 -9.94 -32.65
N LYS A 132 -4.57 -10.35 -33.01
CA LYS A 132 -4.88 -11.06 -34.27
C LYS A 132 -4.60 -10.24 -35.55
N SER A 133 -4.54 -8.91 -35.43
CA SER A 133 -4.35 -7.99 -36.55
C SER A 133 -2.91 -7.92 -37.07
N VAL A 134 -1.94 -8.53 -36.39
CA VAL A 134 -0.53 -8.54 -36.79
C VAL A 134 -0.02 -9.98 -36.86
N ARG A 135 0.27 -10.47 -38.07
CA ARG A 135 0.80 -11.81 -38.31
C ARG A 135 2.33 -11.79 -38.17
N SER A 136 2.85 -12.49 -37.17
CA SER A 136 4.29 -12.67 -36.94
C SER A 136 4.57 -14.09 -36.50
N ASN A 137 5.67 -14.70 -36.98
CA ASN A 137 6.18 -15.96 -36.46
C ASN A 137 7.13 -15.77 -35.27
N LYS A 138 7.33 -14.53 -34.83
CA LYS A 138 8.14 -14.16 -33.67
C LYS A 138 7.27 -14.03 -32.44
N HIS A 139 7.84 -14.40 -31.30
CA HIS A 139 7.14 -14.50 -30.02
C HIS A 139 7.77 -13.56 -29.00
N ILE A 140 6.94 -12.89 -28.21
CA ILE A 140 7.35 -12.10 -27.07
C ILE A 140 7.28 -12.97 -25.81
N LEU A 141 8.41 -13.21 -25.17
CA LEU A 141 8.49 -13.96 -23.92
C LEU A 141 8.53 -13.00 -22.73
N VAL A 142 7.50 -13.02 -21.89
CA VAL A 142 7.44 -12.15 -20.71
C VAL A 142 7.79 -12.94 -19.46
N LEU A 143 8.83 -12.50 -18.75
CA LEU A 143 9.48 -13.21 -17.65
C LEU A 143 9.48 -12.36 -16.38
N THR A 144 9.48 -13.04 -15.24
CA THR A 144 9.65 -12.48 -13.91
C THR A 144 10.77 -13.20 -13.19
N ILE A 145 11.29 -12.55 -12.15
CA ILE A 145 12.22 -13.20 -11.22
C ILE A 145 11.38 -13.50 -9.99
N ASN A 146 11.21 -14.78 -9.69
CA ASN A 146 10.41 -15.18 -8.54
C ASN A 146 11.11 -14.78 -7.23
N GLN A 147 10.41 -14.94 -6.11
CA GLN A 147 10.95 -14.60 -4.79
C GLN A 147 12.21 -15.39 -4.37
N PHE A 148 12.60 -16.41 -5.13
CA PHE A 148 13.83 -17.19 -4.94
C PHE A 148 14.97 -16.73 -5.87
N GLY A 149 14.80 -15.62 -6.58
CA GLY A 149 15.80 -15.12 -7.53
C GLY A 149 15.85 -15.90 -8.85
N GLN A 150 14.90 -16.79 -9.11
CA GLN A 150 14.90 -17.63 -10.31
C GLN A 150 14.00 -17.05 -11.41
N LEU A 151 14.46 -17.15 -12.64
CA LEU A 151 13.72 -16.69 -13.83
C LEU A 151 12.59 -17.66 -14.19
N SER A 152 11.36 -17.13 -14.28
CA SER A 152 10.16 -17.89 -14.65
C SER A 152 9.23 -17.09 -15.58
N PRO A 153 8.40 -17.75 -16.42
CA PRO A 153 7.39 -17.06 -17.21
C PRO A 153 6.31 -16.46 -16.32
N TRP A 154 5.73 -15.35 -16.74
CA TRP A 154 4.52 -14.85 -16.11
C TRP A 154 3.34 -15.82 -16.33
N ASN A 155 2.67 -16.21 -15.24
CA ASN A 155 1.42 -16.96 -15.32
C ASN A 155 0.23 -16.03 -15.01
N PHE A 156 -0.61 -15.83 -16.01
CA PHE A 156 -1.78 -14.96 -15.94
C PHE A 156 -3.08 -15.72 -15.60
N ASN A 157 -3.09 -17.07 -15.63
CA ASN A 157 -4.30 -17.92 -15.57
C ASN A 157 -4.50 -18.71 -14.26
N LEU A 158 -3.66 -18.55 -13.23
CA LEU A 158 -3.71 -19.32 -11.97
C LEU A 158 -4.91 -18.99 -11.02
N GLN A 159 -6.09 -18.66 -11.53
CA GLN A 159 -7.28 -18.37 -10.71
C GLN A 159 -8.63 -18.96 -11.17
N GLU A 160 -8.77 -19.63 -12.32
CA GLU A 160 -10.11 -19.97 -12.84
C GLU A 160 -10.46 -21.47 -12.99
N SER A 161 -9.50 -22.41 -12.89
CA SER A 161 -9.76 -23.79 -13.33
C SER A 161 -10.27 -24.80 -12.27
N ASN A 162 -10.29 -24.50 -10.98
CA ASN A 162 -10.62 -25.50 -9.94
C ASN A 162 -12.09 -25.49 -9.45
N ILE A 163 -12.95 -24.59 -9.95
CA ILE A 163 -14.33 -24.43 -9.47
C ILE A 163 -15.34 -25.27 -10.27
N GLN A 164 -15.07 -25.55 -11.55
CA GLN A 164 -16.06 -26.19 -12.43
C GLN A 164 -16.11 -27.72 -12.33
N GLU A 165 -15.05 -28.38 -11.86
CA GLU A 165 -14.98 -29.84 -11.80
C GLU A 165 -15.68 -30.42 -10.55
N LEU A 166 -15.83 -29.61 -9.49
CA LEU A 166 -16.59 -29.94 -8.29
C LEU A 166 -18.11 -29.83 -8.49
N MET A 167 -18.58 -29.10 -9.50
CA MET A 167 -20.01 -28.85 -9.73
C MET A 167 -20.71 -29.89 -10.62
N LYS A 168 -19.98 -30.78 -11.29
CA LYS A 168 -20.57 -31.75 -12.24
C LYS A 168 -20.96 -33.11 -11.65
N LYS A 169 -20.66 -33.38 -10.37
CA LYS A 169 -20.89 -34.70 -9.75
C LYS A 169 -22.20 -34.88 -8.98
N SER A 170 -23.13 -33.93 -8.99
CA SER A 170 -24.39 -34.09 -8.27
C SER A 170 -25.58 -33.41 -8.96
N SER A 171 -26.14 -34.06 -9.99
CA SER A 171 -27.50 -33.74 -10.43
C SER A 171 -28.12 -34.86 -11.28
N HIS A 172 -28.65 -35.92 -10.65
CA HIS A 172 -29.82 -36.62 -11.20
C HIS A 172 -30.81 -37.07 -10.11
N LYS A 173 -31.97 -36.38 -10.15
CA LYS A 173 -33.38 -36.75 -9.91
C LYS A 173 -33.75 -37.75 -8.79
N SER A 174 -34.58 -37.27 -7.85
CA SER A 174 -35.85 -37.92 -7.49
C SER A 174 -36.72 -36.99 -6.61
N GLU A 175 -37.97 -36.77 -7.03
CA GLU A 175 -39.02 -36.05 -6.29
C GLU A 175 -39.72 -36.93 -5.24
N ASN A 176 -40.23 -36.26 -4.20
CA ASN A 176 -41.33 -36.63 -3.29
C ASN A 176 -41.18 -37.83 -2.33
N LYS A 177 -40.75 -37.55 -1.09
CA LYS A 177 -41.62 -37.53 0.13
C LYS A 177 -40.78 -37.41 1.42
N LYS A 178 -41.11 -36.38 2.21
CA LYS A 178 -40.81 -36.08 3.63
C LYS A 178 -39.51 -36.63 4.26
N ILE A 179 -38.48 -35.77 4.29
CA ILE A 179 -37.48 -35.70 5.36
C ILE A 179 -37.28 -34.20 5.65
N PRO A 180 -37.29 -33.72 6.91
CA PRO A 180 -37.06 -32.31 7.22
C PRO A 180 -35.62 -31.95 6.84
N PHE A 181 -35.43 -31.27 5.71
CA PHE A 181 -34.12 -30.79 5.29
C PHE A 181 -33.78 -29.52 6.06
N SER A 182 -33.38 -29.67 7.33
CA SER A 182 -32.51 -28.69 7.95
C SER A 182 -31.15 -28.81 7.26
N PRO A 183 -30.61 -27.77 6.62
CA PRO A 183 -29.24 -27.85 6.14
C PRO A 183 -28.39 -28.03 7.40
N SER A 184 -27.68 -29.14 7.52
CA SER A 184 -26.61 -29.24 8.49
C SER A 184 -25.56 -28.20 8.08
N ARG A 185 -25.75 -26.97 8.57
CA ARG A 185 -24.66 -26.05 8.87
C ARG A 185 -23.62 -26.93 9.53
N GLU A 186 -22.50 -27.23 8.86
CA GLU A 186 -21.29 -27.39 9.62
C GLU A 186 -21.20 -26.12 10.46
N LYS A 187 -21.51 -26.26 11.75
CA LYS A 187 -21.66 -25.13 12.65
C LYS A 187 -20.36 -24.36 12.56
N MET A 188 -20.42 -23.16 11.98
CA MET A 188 -19.30 -22.26 11.90
C MET A 188 -18.71 -22.16 13.31
N LYS A 189 -17.52 -22.75 13.51
CA LYS A 189 -16.96 -22.94 14.86
C LYS A 189 -16.56 -21.57 15.39
N LYS A 190 -17.44 -21.00 16.21
CA LYS A 190 -17.15 -19.76 16.94
C LYS A 190 -16.21 -20.07 18.09
N LEU A 191 -15.26 -19.18 18.35
CA LEU A 191 -14.49 -19.22 19.58
C LEU A 191 -15.42 -18.91 20.76
N PRO A 192 -15.21 -19.54 21.93
CA PRO A 192 -15.92 -19.12 23.12
C PRO A 192 -15.56 -17.66 23.43
N LEU A 193 -16.55 -16.86 23.85
CA LEU A 193 -16.27 -15.53 24.40
C LEU A 193 -15.77 -15.69 25.83
N GLY A 194 -14.62 -15.11 26.16
CA GLY A 194 -14.15 -15.06 27.54
C GLY A 194 -15.03 -14.16 28.38
N LYS A 195 -15.18 -14.50 29.66
CA LYS A 195 -15.89 -13.67 30.65
C LYS A 195 -14.94 -12.82 31.49
N LYS A 196 -13.72 -13.31 31.71
CA LYS A 196 -12.65 -12.64 32.46
C LYS A 196 -11.31 -12.94 31.79
N VAL A 197 -10.33 -12.07 32.01
CA VAL A 197 -8.96 -12.32 31.57
C VAL A 197 -8.41 -13.50 32.35
N LYS A 198 -7.70 -14.39 31.67
CA LYS A 198 -6.99 -15.50 32.32
C LYS A 198 -5.76 -14.95 33.05
N VAL A 199 -5.76 -15.06 34.39
CA VAL A 199 -4.70 -14.53 35.27
C VAL A 199 -3.71 -15.64 35.63
N GLY A 200 -2.45 -15.29 35.94
CA GLY A 200 -1.46 -16.22 36.51
C GLY A 200 -0.75 -17.14 35.52
N ILE A 201 -0.99 -16.99 34.21
CA ILE A 201 -0.43 -17.86 33.16
C ILE A 201 0.67 -17.21 32.31
N ASP A 202 0.97 -15.92 32.51
CA ASP A 202 1.95 -15.21 31.69
C ASP A 202 3.38 -15.34 32.25
N HIS A 203 3.75 -16.55 32.66
CA HIS A 203 5.12 -16.82 33.08
C HIS A 203 6.01 -17.11 31.85
N PRO A 204 7.26 -16.63 31.83
CA PRO A 204 8.20 -16.92 30.75
C PRO A 204 8.47 -18.42 30.62
N LEU A 205 8.54 -18.92 29.39
CA LEU A 205 9.00 -20.28 29.13
C LEU A 205 10.53 -20.32 29.04
N PRO A 206 11.19 -21.33 29.61
CA PRO A 206 12.64 -21.45 29.53
C PRO A 206 13.06 -21.79 28.10
N VAL A 207 13.57 -20.78 27.39
CA VAL A 207 14.13 -20.94 26.05
C VAL A 207 15.62 -20.63 26.06
N LEU A 208 16.42 -21.62 25.66
CA LEU A 208 17.88 -21.52 25.69
C LEU A 208 18.42 -20.84 24.43
N GLU A 209 17.77 -21.07 23.29
CA GLU A 209 18.22 -20.59 21.98
C GLU A 209 17.04 -20.01 21.18
N ILE A 210 17.23 -18.80 20.65
CA ILE A 210 16.30 -18.15 19.73
C ILE A 210 16.85 -18.32 18.31
N PRO A 211 16.12 -19.02 17.42
CA PRO A 211 16.62 -19.27 16.08
C PRO A 211 16.89 -17.98 15.29
N GLN A 212 18.01 -17.97 14.58
CA GLN A 212 18.49 -16.86 13.76
C GLN A 212 18.43 -17.20 12.27
N LEU A 213 18.69 -16.19 11.43
CA LEU A 213 18.79 -16.36 9.98
C LEU A 213 19.65 -17.58 9.60
N ASN A 214 19.19 -18.32 8.59
CA ASN A 214 19.76 -19.57 8.08
C ASN A 214 19.66 -20.80 8.99
N GLN A 215 19.16 -20.69 10.22
CA GLN A 215 18.93 -21.85 11.07
C GLN A 215 17.64 -22.61 10.70
N LEU A 216 17.60 -23.89 11.10
CA LEU A 216 16.42 -24.75 10.98
C LEU A 216 15.50 -24.56 12.18
N ILE A 217 14.22 -24.51 11.89
CA ILE A 217 13.12 -24.57 12.86
C ILE A 217 12.26 -25.80 12.56
N SER A 218 11.59 -26.32 13.59
CA SER A 218 10.67 -27.45 13.45
C SER A 218 9.23 -26.96 13.54
N THR A 219 8.38 -27.50 12.67
CA THR A 219 6.93 -27.30 12.66
C THR A 219 6.25 -28.67 12.52
N ARG A 220 5.06 -28.85 13.08
CA ARG A 220 4.35 -30.14 13.02
C ARG A 220 3.72 -30.39 11.66
N ARG A 221 3.17 -29.35 11.05
CA ARG A 221 2.40 -29.36 9.80
C ARG A 221 3.30 -29.29 8.56
N PHE A 222 4.38 -28.52 8.61
CA PHE A 222 5.23 -28.28 7.44
C PHE A 222 6.61 -28.94 7.56
N GLY A 223 6.86 -29.67 8.65
CA GLY A 223 8.15 -30.29 8.92
C GLY A 223 9.25 -29.25 9.22
N PRO A 224 10.53 -29.60 9.02
CA PRO A 224 11.64 -28.68 9.25
C PRO A 224 11.69 -27.59 8.17
N LEU A 225 11.79 -26.33 8.60
CA LEU A 225 11.89 -25.18 7.71
C LEU A 225 13.15 -24.37 8.03
N ARG A 226 13.78 -23.78 7.01
CA ARG A 226 14.91 -22.87 7.20
C ARG A 226 14.44 -21.43 7.19
N LEU A 227 14.97 -20.60 8.10
CA LEU A 227 14.75 -19.16 8.08
C LEU A 227 15.64 -18.53 7.00
N ILE A 228 15.06 -18.04 5.90
CA ILE A 228 15.82 -17.59 4.72
C ILE A 228 16.11 -16.10 4.74
N GLU A 229 15.17 -15.28 5.19
CA GLU A 229 15.26 -13.82 5.15
C GLU A 229 14.63 -13.25 6.41
N LYS A 230 15.27 -12.24 7.03
CA LYS A 230 14.63 -11.45 8.08
C LYS A 230 13.86 -10.29 7.43
N VAL A 231 12.53 -10.43 7.37
CA VAL A 231 11.61 -9.49 6.73
C VAL A 231 11.35 -8.25 7.60
N GLY A 232 11.43 -8.41 8.92
CA GLY A 232 11.21 -7.31 9.84
C GLY A 232 11.54 -7.67 11.28
N SER A 233 11.53 -6.65 12.14
CA SER A 233 11.70 -6.79 13.58
C SER A 233 10.70 -5.88 14.26
N GLY A 234 10.07 -6.36 15.32
CA GLY A 234 9.11 -5.64 16.14
C GLY A 234 9.47 -5.66 17.62
N GLY A 235 8.59 -5.08 18.44
CA GLY A 235 8.75 -5.06 19.90
C GLY A 235 8.83 -6.47 20.50
N GLU A 236 7.99 -7.38 20.01
CA GLU A 236 7.82 -8.72 20.60
C GLU A 236 8.56 -9.85 19.87
N GLY A 237 9.09 -9.60 18.68
CA GLY A 237 9.65 -10.67 17.86
C GLY A 237 10.15 -10.21 16.50
N ASP A 238 10.84 -11.11 15.84
CA ASP A 238 11.37 -10.98 14.50
C ASP A 238 10.51 -11.76 13.50
N ILE A 239 10.41 -11.24 12.29
CA ILE A 239 9.62 -11.82 11.21
C ILE A 239 10.58 -12.35 10.15
N TYR A 240 10.45 -13.62 9.81
CA TYR A 240 11.30 -14.32 8.85
C TYR A 240 10.49 -14.91 7.71
N LEU A 241 11.06 -14.94 6.51
CA LEU A 241 10.61 -15.78 5.41
C LEU A 241 11.18 -17.19 5.61
N THR A 242 10.36 -18.23 5.48
CA THR A 242 10.78 -19.63 5.59
C THR A 242 11.00 -20.29 4.24
N SER A 243 11.76 -21.39 4.20
CA SER A 243 12.09 -22.19 3.01
C SER A 243 10.90 -22.58 2.12
N ASN A 244 9.70 -22.65 2.69
CA ASN A 244 8.46 -22.94 1.97
C ASN A 244 7.66 -21.69 1.53
N GLY A 245 8.22 -20.49 1.69
CA GLY A 245 7.60 -19.22 1.28
C GLY A 245 6.61 -18.62 2.28
N GLN A 246 6.40 -19.25 3.45
CA GLN A 246 5.57 -18.71 4.52
C GLN A 246 6.33 -17.71 5.40
N ILE A 247 5.60 -17.05 6.30
CA ILE A 247 6.18 -16.13 7.27
C ILE A 247 6.22 -16.80 8.64
N CYS A 248 7.38 -16.74 9.28
CA CYS A 248 7.61 -17.19 10.65
C CYS A 248 7.79 -15.97 11.56
N LYS A 249 6.97 -15.82 12.59
CA LYS A 249 7.23 -14.89 13.70
C LYS A 249 7.96 -15.66 14.79
N ILE A 250 9.18 -15.23 15.12
CA ILE A 250 9.96 -15.74 16.25
C ILE A 250 9.94 -14.68 17.33
N TYR A 251 9.41 -15.03 18.50
CA TYR A 251 9.35 -14.10 19.62
C TYR A 251 10.74 -13.84 20.21
N LYS A 252 10.91 -12.65 20.78
CA LYS A 252 12.07 -12.37 21.64
C LYS A 252 11.98 -13.23 22.90
N LYS A 253 13.12 -13.58 23.49
CA LYS A 253 13.20 -14.43 24.69
C LYS A 253 12.29 -13.95 25.83
N THR A 254 12.20 -12.64 26.06
CA THR A 254 11.34 -12.02 27.09
C THR A 254 9.85 -12.08 26.77
N SER A 255 9.49 -12.38 25.53
CA SER A 255 8.12 -12.41 25.02
C SER A 255 7.60 -13.83 24.80
N ILE A 256 8.37 -14.88 25.11
CA ILE A 256 7.93 -16.28 25.02
C ILE A 256 7.35 -16.68 26.38
N THR A 257 6.02 -16.77 26.44
CA THR A 257 5.30 -17.10 27.67
C THR A 257 4.33 -18.26 27.47
N GLN A 258 3.96 -18.91 28.58
CA GLN A 258 2.98 -19.99 28.57
C GLN A 258 1.62 -19.49 28.03
N ALA A 259 1.21 -18.27 28.38
CA ALA A 259 -0.01 -17.67 27.87
C ALA A 259 -0.04 -17.56 26.35
N LYS A 260 1.07 -17.17 25.70
CA LYS A 260 1.14 -17.11 24.23
C LYS A 260 1.05 -18.48 23.58
N LEU A 261 1.75 -19.48 24.13
CA LEU A 261 1.69 -20.86 23.63
C LEU A 261 0.24 -21.39 23.69
N GLU A 262 -0.43 -21.23 24.83
CA GLU A 262 -1.82 -21.68 24.98
C GLU A 262 -2.78 -20.93 24.05
N LYS A 263 -2.62 -19.61 23.92
CA LYS A 263 -3.41 -18.79 23.00
C LYS A 263 -3.24 -19.28 21.57
N LEU A 264 -2.01 -19.49 21.10
CA LEU A 264 -1.74 -19.99 19.75
C LEU A 264 -2.31 -21.41 19.55
N CYS A 265 -2.20 -22.29 20.55
CA CYS A 265 -2.86 -23.60 20.50
C CYS A 265 -4.38 -23.48 20.30
N ILE A 266 -5.04 -22.48 20.91
CA ILE A 266 -6.45 -22.18 20.67
C ILE A 266 -6.66 -21.65 19.25
N MET A 267 -5.83 -20.70 18.78
CA MET A 267 -5.93 -20.16 17.41
C MET A 267 -5.82 -21.26 16.35
N LEU A 268 -4.96 -22.26 16.56
CA LEU A 268 -4.77 -23.40 15.64
C LEU A 268 -5.95 -24.38 15.66
N LYS A 269 -6.68 -24.50 16.78
CA LYS A 269 -7.91 -25.30 16.87
C LYS A 269 -9.09 -24.65 16.12
N TYR A 270 -9.02 -23.34 15.90
CA TYR A 270 -10.04 -22.54 15.21
C TYR A 270 -9.42 -21.83 14.00
N PRO A 271 -9.09 -22.57 12.92
CA PRO A 271 -8.41 -21.98 11.77
C PRO A 271 -9.29 -20.95 11.06
N ILE A 272 -8.63 -19.92 10.53
CA ILE A 272 -9.26 -18.88 9.72
C ILE A 272 -8.91 -19.10 8.26
N ASP A 273 -9.92 -19.45 7.46
CA ASP A 273 -9.83 -19.59 6.02
C ASP A 273 -10.44 -18.37 5.29
N LYS A 274 -9.78 -17.21 5.44
CA LYS A 274 -10.14 -15.99 4.72
C LYS A 274 -8.87 -15.32 4.22
N SER A 275 -8.76 -15.19 2.90
CA SER A 275 -7.62 -14.52 2.27
C SER A 275 -7.44 -13.10 2.82
N GLY A 276 -6.18 -12.74 3.07
CA GLY A 276 -5.82 -11.47 3.69
C GLY A 276 -5.97 -11.43 5.21
N ILE A 277 -6.18 -12.54 5.89
CA ILE A 277 -6.02 -12.62 7.36
C ILE A 277 -4.81 -13.50 7.64
N CYS A 278 -3.73 -12.93 8.18
CA CYS A 278 -2.49 -13.66 8.43
C CYS A 278 -2.57 -14.42 9.76
N TRP A 279 -3.49 -15.38 9.82
CA TRP A 279 -3.76 -16.21 10.99
C TRP A 279 -2.63 -17.24 11.23
N PRO A 280 -2.33 -17.62 12.48
CA PRO A 280 -1.38 -18.70 12.76
C PRO A 280 -1.83 -20.02 12.12
N GLN A 281 -0.88 -20.75 11.54
CA GLN A 281 -1.11 -22.02 10.84
C GLN A 281 -0.35 -23.18 11.47
N ASP A 282 0.73 -22.91 12.19
CA ASP A 282 1.43 -23.90 13.02
C ASP A 282 2.33 -23.24 14.07
N LEU A 283 2.71 -24.00 15.11
CA LEU A 283 3.72 -23.61 16.08
C LEU A 283 5.13 -23.85 15.54
N VAL A 284 6.07 -23.06 16.03
CA VAL A 284 7.49 -23.14 15.68
C VAL A 284 8.31 -23.50 16.90
N PHE A 285 9.19 -24.48 16.72
CA PHE A 285 10.11 -24.99 17.73
C PHE A 285 11.56 -24.85 17.28
N ASN A 286 12.47 -24.59 18.23
CA ASN A 286 13.91 -24.59 17.97
C ASN A 286 14.48 -26.02 17.88
N SER A 287 15.80 -26.15 17.69
CA SER A 287 16.54 -27.41 17.63
C SER A 287 16.34 -28.31 18.87
N ARG A 288 16.03 -27.70 20.02
CA ARG A 288 15.79 -28.36 21.32
C ARG A 288 14.30 -28.65 21.58
N GLN A 289 13.44 -28.54 20.56
CA GLN A 289 11.99 -28.70 20.66
C GLN A 289 11.31 -27.72 21.64
N GLN A 290 11.93 -26.55 21.88
CA GLN A 290 11.34 -25.49 22.70
C GLN A 290 10.50 -24.56 21.82
N PHE A 291 9.31 -24.18 22.28
CA PHE A 291 8.44 -23.24 21.57
C PHE A 291 9.10 -21.87 21.45
N VAL A 292 9.11 -21.30 20.25
CA VAL A 292 9.73 -19.98 19.98
C VAL A 292 8.87 -19.05 19.12
N GLY A 293 7.78 -19.53 18.53
CA GLY A 293 7.03 -18.72 17.57
C GLY A 293 5.93 -19.47 16.83
N TYR A 294 5.49 -18.91 15.69
CA TYR A 294 4.47 -19.52 14.85
C TYR A 294 4.67 -19.19 13.36
N ILE A 295 4.08 -20.01 12.49
CA ILE A 295 4.02 -19.81 11.03
C ILE A 295 2.66 -19.21 10.64
N MET A 296 2.66 -18.31 9.66
CA MET A 296 1.46 -17.69 9.09
C MET A 296 1.62 -17.41 7.57
N PRO A 297 0.52 -17.14 6.85
CA PRO A 297 0.57 -16.70 5.46
C PRO A 297 1.37 -15.40 5.27
N LYS A 298 1.96 -15.25 4.09
CA LYS A 298 2.65 -14.02 3.70
C LYS A 298 1.65 -12.92 3.37
N ALA A 299 1.81 -11.77 4.03
CA ALA A 299 1.10 -10.54 3.69
C ALA A 299 1.85 -9.77 2.61
N VAL A 300 1.13 -9.02 1.77
CA VAL A 300 1.71 -8.12 0.77
C VAL A 300 1.03 -6.75 0.82
N GLY A 301 1.73 -5.74 0.31
CA GLY A 301 1.23 -4.36 0.28
C GLY A 301 1.94 -3.45 1.27
N LYS A 302 1.43 -2.23 1.40
CA LYS A 302 2.00 -1.19 2.24
C LYS A 302 1.07 -0.90 3.43
N PRO A 303 1.58 -0.51 4.61
CA PRO A 303 0.73 -0.16 5.74
C PRO A 303 -0.25 0.96 5.40
N LEU A 304 -1.53 0.80 5.75
CA LEU A 304 -2.63 1.74 5.46
C LEU A 304 -2.26 3.17 5.86
N GLN A 305 -1.73 3.34 7.09
CA GLN A 305 -1.31 4.64 7.62
C GLN A 305 -0.30 5.36 6.72
N ARG A 306 0.72 4.63 6.26
CA ARG A 306 1.85 5.17 5.48
C ARG A 306 1.52 5.29 3.99
N SER A 307 0.30 4.93 3.61
CA SER A 307 -0.09 4.78 2.22
C SER A 307 -1.21 5.72 1.81
N ILE A 308 -2.26 5.85 2.64
CA ILE A 308 -3.47 6.60 2.24
C ILE A 308 -3.80 7.78 3.15
N PHE A 309 -3.28 7.84 4.37
CA PHE A 309 -3.65 8.87 5.35
C PHE A 309 -2.95 10.21 5.16
N VAL A 310 -2.00 10.29 4.22
CA VAL A 310 -1.28 11.52 3.89
C VAL A 310 -1.49 11.78 2.40
N LYS A 311 -2.09 12.92 2.03
CA LYS A 311 -2.48 13.23 0.64
C LYS A 311 -1.34 13.02 -0.38
N PRO A 312 -0.12 13.56 -0.18
CA PRO A 312 1.02 13.28 -1.06
C PRO A 312 1.35 11.79 -1.19
N LEU A 313 1.26 11.02 -0.10
CA LEU A 313 1.52 9.58 -0.11
C LEU A 313 0.40 8.80 -0.80
N LEU A 314 -0.87 9.20 -0.61
CA LEU A 314 -2.02 8.62 -1.29
C LEU A 314 -1.88 8.80 -2.81
N GLN A 315 -1.59 10.02 -3.25
CA GLN A 315 -1.39 10.32 -4.68
C GLN A 315 -0.14 9.64 -5.25
N LYS A 316 0.93 9.51 -4.46
CA LYS A 316 2.15 8.80 -4.88
C LYS A 316 1.95 7.28 -4.98
N ASN A 317 1.30 6.68 -3.99
CA ASN A 317 1.14 5.23 -3.91
C ASN A 317 -0.01 4.73 -4.78
N PHE A 318 -1.05 5.54 -4.96
CA PHE A 318 -2.26 5.21 -5.71
C PHE A 318 -2.75 6.40 -6.56
N PRO A 319 -1.98 6.79 -7.61
CA PRO A 319 -2.25 8.01 -8.38
C PRO A 319 -3.61 8.05 -9.10
N TYR A 320 -4.17 6.88 -9.40
CA TYR A 320 -5.45 6.75 -10.09
C TYR A 320 -6.64 6.56 -9.13
N TRP A 321 -6.39 6.53 -7.82
CA TRP A 321 -7.47 6.32 -6.87
C TRP A 321 -8.41 7.53 -6.82
N LYS A 322 -9.68 7.18 -6.82
CA LYS A 322 -10.82 8.07 -6.68
C LYS A 322 -11.56 7.77 -5.38
N ARG A 323 -12.62 8.53 -5.10
CA ARG A 323 -13.45 8.33 -3.90
C ARG A 323 -13.97 6.89 -3.80
N SER A 324 -14.45 6.34 -4.90
CA SER A 324 -14.93 4.96 -5.05
C SER A 324 -13.91 3.93 -4.56
N HIS A 325 -12.62 4.13 -4.84
CA HIS A 325 -11.56 3.23 -4.41
C HIS A 325 -11.37 3.26 -2.87
N LEU A 326 -11.53 4.43 -2.23
CA LEU A 326 -11.51 4.49 -0.76
C LEU A 326 -12.72 3.79 -0.14
N VAL A 327 -13.89 3.90 -0.76
CA VAL A 327 -15.11 3.18 -0.32
C VAL A 327 -14.92 1.67 -0.47
N GLN A 328 -14.39 1.21 -1.61
CA GLN A 328 -14.06 -0.19 -1.85
C GLN A 328 -13.04 -0.73 -0.85
N LEU A 329 -12.00 0.06 -0.54
CA LEU A 329 -11.01 -0.30 0.46
C LEU A 329 -11.63 -0.48 1.85
N ALA A 330 -12.49 0.45 2.27
CA ALA A 330 -13.19 0.35 3.54
C ALA A 330 -14.11 -0.89 3.59
N LEU A 331 -14.80 -1.21 2.48
CA LEU A 331 -15.60 -2.44 2.35
C LEU A 331 -14.72 -3.69 2.46
N ALA A 332 -13.59 -3.75 1.75
CA ALA A 332 -12.68 -4.90 1.76
C ALA A 332 -12.03 -5.16 3.14
N ILE A 333 -11.83 -4.10 3.94
CA ILE A 333 -11.43 -4.18 5.34
C ILE A 333 -12.60 -4.70 6.18
N LEU A 334 -13.78 -4.10 6.07
CA LEU A 334 -14.96 -4.46 6.86
C LEU A 334 -15.38 -5.91 6.67
N GLU A 335 -15.29 -6.44 5.46
CA GLU A 335 -15.60 -7.85 5.20
C GLU A 335 -14.69 -8.82 5.99
N LYS A 336 -13.43 -8.44 6.22
CA LYS A 336 -12.50 -9.24 7.03
C LYS A 336 -12.79 -9.10 8.52
N ILE A 337 -13.10 -7.89 8.98
CA ILE A 337 -13.48 -7.63 10.37
C ILE A 337 -14.78 -8.37 10.70
N GLN A 338 -15.80 -8.28 9.82
CA GLN A 338 -17.06 -9.01 9.96
C GLN A 338 -16.82 -10.52 10.05
N TYR A 339 -15.98 -11.07 9.16
CA TYR A 339 -15.64 -12.50 9.18
C TYR A 339 -15.04 -12.95 10.51
N LEU A 340 -14.21 -12.10 11.15
CA LEU A 340 -13.64 -12.34 12.48
C LEU A 340 -14.68 -12.20 13.59
N HIS A 341 -15.51 -11.16 13.54
CA HIS A 341 -16.58 -10.91 14.52
C HIS A 341 -17.58 -12.06 14.58
N GLU A 342 -17.98 -12.61 13.43
CA GLU A 342 -18.87 -13.77 13.34
C GLU A 342 -18.32 -15.02 14.05
N ARG A 343 -17.00 -15.06 14.27
CA ARG A 343 -16.26 -16.13 14.97
C ARG A 343 -15.88 -15.76 16.39
N ASN A 344 -16.40 -14.66 16.93
CA ASN A 344 -16.11 -14.13 18.27
C ASN A 344 -14.64 -13.69 18.47
N ILE A 345 -13.99 -13.22 17.40
CA ILE A 345 -12.64 -12.65 17.46
C ILE A 345 -12.75 -11.12 17.43
N ILE A 346 -12.12 -10.45 18.38
CA ILE A 346 -12.03 -8.99 18.46
C ILE A 346 -10.58 -8.61 18.13
N ILE A 347 -10.34 -7.69 17.20
CA ILE A 347 -8.97 -7.30 16.84
C ILE A 347 -8.34 -6.52 18.00
N GLY A 348 -9.11 -5.62 18.63
CA GLY A 348 -8.76 -4.94 19.87
C GLY A 348 -7.81 -3.75 19.69
N ASP A 349 -6.85 -3.85 18.77
CA ASP A 349 -6.03 -2.73 18.29
C ASP A 349 -6.12 -2.64 16.77
N LEU A 350 -7.15 -1.96 16.25
CA LEU A 350 -7.33 -1.66 14.82
C LEU A 350 -6.32 -0.61 14.32
N ASN A 351 -5.04 -0.85 14.58
CA ASN A 351 -3.94 0.00 14.18
C ASN A 351 -3.76 -0.07 12.64
N PRO A 352 -3.84 1.06 11.93
CA PRO A 352 -3.62 1.13 10.48
C PRO A 352 -2.21 0.70 10.03
N LEU A 353 -1.24 0.57 10.94
CA LEU A 353 0.05 -0.05 10.64
C LEU A 353 -0.04 -1.57 10.44
N ASN A 354 -1.03 -2.21 11.08
CA ASN A 354 -1.28 -3.65 11.01
C ASN A 354 -2.28 -4.04 9.90
N ILE A 355 -2.64 -3.08 9.04
CA ILE A 355 -3.47 -3.29 7.85
C ILE A 355 -2.61 -2.96 6.63
N LEU A 356 -2.19 -3.99 5.88
CA LEU A 356 -1.44 -3.79 4.64
C LEU A 356 -2.38 -3.74 3.46
N ILE A 357 -2.16 -2.79 2.56
CA ILE A 357 -2.97 -2.60 1.37
C ILE A 357 -2.11 -2.79 0.12
N LYS A 358 -2.55 -3.68 -0.75
CA LYS A 358 -1.97 -3.85 -2.08
C LYS A 358 -2.74 -3.04 -3.12
N ASN A 359 -4.07 -3.05 -3.03
CA ASN A 359 -5.00 -2.20 -3.77
C ASN A 359 -6.31 -2.07 -2.98
N GLU A 360 -7.34 -1.49 -3.59
CA GLU A 360 -8.64 -1.22 -2.95
C GLU A 360 -9.46 -2.46 -2.59
N ARG A 361 -9.06 -3.67 -3.02
CA ARG A 361 -9.75 -4.93 -2.71
C ARG A 361 -8.86 -5.94 -1.99
N GLU A 362 -7.56 -5.91 -2.25
CA GLU A 362 -6.56 -6.79 -1.65
C GLU A 362 -5.93 -6.13 -0.41
N VAL A 363 -6.43 -6.56 0.76
CA VAL A 363 -6.03 -6.06 2.09
C VAL A 363 -5.60 -7.21 2.98
N PHE A 364 -4.58 -7.00 3.80
CA PHE A 364 -4.01 -7.99 4.71
C PHE A 364 -4.02 -7.48 6.15
N LEU A 365 -4.62 -8.24 7.06
CA LEU A 365 -4.50 -8.05 8.50
C LEU A 365 -3.30 -8.85 8.99
N VAL A 366 -2.34 -8.15 9.60
CA VAL A 366 -1.13 -8.76 10.20
C VAL A 366 -1.17 -8.63 11.73
N ASP A 367 -0.19 -9.24 12.39
CA ASP A 367 -0.08 -9.25 13.86
C ASP A 367 -1.32 -9.83 14.55
N THR A 368 -1.87 -10.89 13.95
CA THR A 368 -3.14 -11.49 14.38
C THR A 368 -3.03 -12.24 15.72
N ASP A 369 -1.82 -12.58 16.16
CA ASP A 369 -1.57 -13.16 17.48
C ASP A 369 -1.81 -12.17 18.63
N SER A 370 -1.93 -10.87 18.34
CA SER A 370 -2.36 -9.86 19.30
C SER A 370 -3.89 -9.86 19.53
N PHE A 371 -4.69 -10.40 18.60
CA PHE A 371 -6.15 -10.29 18.65
C PHE A 371 -6.74 -10.93 19.90
N GLN A 372 -7.83 -10.36 20.41
CA GLN A 372 -8.54 -10.91 21.54
C GLN A 372 -9.37 -12.13 21.12
N ILE A 373 -9.13 -13.25 21.79
CA ILE A 373 -9.86 -14.50 21.63
C ILE A 373 -10.08 -15.13 23.00
N ALA A 374 -11.22 -15.79 23.20
CA ALA A 374 -11.53 -16.43 24.49
C ALA A 374 -11.20 -15.52 25.67
N GLU A 375 -10.38 -15.98 26.60
CA GLU A 375 -9.96 -15.27 27.82
C GLU A 375 -8.64 -14.48 27.65
N TYR A 376 -8.10 -14.41 26.43
CA TYR A 376 -6.82 -13.77 26.12
C TYR A 376 -7.07 -12.38 25.53
N PRO A 377 -6.81 -11.29 26.28
CA PRO A 377 -7.02 -9.93 25.81
C PRO A 377 -6.01 -9.54 24.73
N CYS A 378 -6.33 -8.47 23.99
CA CYS A 378 -5.35 -7.74 23.20
C CYS A 378 -4.64 -6.73 24.11
N PRO A 379 -3.31 -6.85 24.34
CA PRO A 379 -2.61 -6.11 25.41
C PRO A 379 -2.26 -4.66 25.05
N VAL A 380 -2.44 -4.27 23.79
CA VAL A 380 -2.09 -2.96 23.24
C VAL A 380 -3.33 -2.24 22.72
N GLY A 381 -3.22 -0.95 22.46
CA GLY A 381 -4.29 -0.16 21.86
C GLY A 381 -3.80 1.20 21.39
N THR A 382 -4.30 1.63 20.24
CA THR A 382 -3.99 2.93 19.65
C THR A 382 -5.02 3.97 20.09
N VAL A 383 -4.56 5.12 20.60
CA VAL A 383 -5.42 6.16 21.22
C VAL A 383 -6.62 6.55 20.34
N ASN A 384 -6.40 6.84 19.06
CA ASN A 384 -7.47 7.25 18.14
C ASN A 384 -8.57 6.18 17.95
N TYR A 385 -8.21 4.91 18.11
CA TYR A 385 -9.10 3.76 17.93
C TYR A 385 -9.65 3.22 19.26
N THR A 386 -9.24 3.81 20.38
CA THR A 386 -9.68 3.38 21.72
C THR A 386 -10.98 4.10 22.07
N ALA A 387 -12.02 3.35 22.44
CA ALA A 387 -13.31 3.93 22.83
C ALA A 387 -13.18 4.82 24.10
N PRO A 388 -13.98 5.90 24.23
CA PRO A 388 -13.87 6.89 25.32
C PRO A 388 -13.78 6.26 26.72
N GLU A 389 -14.62 5.28 27.00
CA GLU A 389 -14.79 4.60 28.28
C GLU A 389 -13.61 3.69 28.68
N ILE A 390 -12.69 3.41 27.76
CA ILE A 390 -11.48 2.60 28.01
C ILE A 390 -10.17 3.35 27.74
N GLN A 391 -10.23 4.67 27.52
CA GLN A 391 -9.05 5.51 27.36
C GLN A 391 -8.16 5.50 28.61
N GLY A 392 -6.86 5.25 28.43
CA GLY A 392 -5.87 5.21 29.51
C GLY A 392 -5.92 3.95 30.39
N LYS A 393 -6.75 2.96 30.08
CA LYS A 393 -6.77 1.67 30.80
C LYS A 393 -5.64 0.76 30.35
N LYS A 394 -5.16 -0.10 31.25
CA LYS A 394 -4.19 -1.18 30.94
C LYS A 394 -4.90 -2.32 30.21
N PHE A 395 -4.71 -2.44 28.89
CA PHE A 395 -5.48 -3.36 28.04
C PHE A 395 -5.25 -4.84 28.33
N GLY A 396 -4.10 -5.23 28.89
CA GLY A 396 -3.88 -6.61 29.35
C GLY A 396 -4.75 -7.02 30.55
N GLY A 397 -5.41 -6.07 31.23
CA GLY A 397 -6.18 -6.32 32.46
C GLY A 397 -7.67 -6.58 32.27
N PHE A 398 -8.21 -6.48 31.04
CA PHE A 398 -9.63 -6.70 30.80
C PHE A 398 -9.93 -7.19 29.37
N LEU A 399 -11.09 -7.81 29.17
CA LEU A 399 -11.58 -8.18 27.85
C LEU A 399 -12.41 -7.04 27.25
N ARG A 400 -12.07 -6.61 26.03
CA ARG A 400 -12.89 -5.64 25.29
C ARG A 400 -14.22 -6.26 24.84
N SER A 401 -15.25 -5.44 24.77
CA SER A 401 -16.53 -5.80 24.17
C SER A 401 -16.54 -5.46 22.67
N PHE A 402 -17.51 -6.00 21.94
CA PHE A 402 -17.76 -5.59 20.56
C PHE A 402 -18.10 -4.10 20.44
N GLN A 403 -18.70 -3.48 21.47
CA GLN A 403 -18.98 -2.06 21.47
C GLN A 403 -17.69 -1.23 21.44
N HIS A 404 -16.64 -1.65 22.12
CA HIS A 404 -15.32 -1.01 22.01
C HIS A 404 -14.77 -1.13 20.58
N GLU A 405 -14.93 -2.30 19.98
CA GLU A 405 -14.45 -2.58 18.61
C GLU A 405 -15.24 -1.80 17.55
N TYR A 406 -16.55 -1.63 17.71
CA TYR A 406 -17.39 -0.85 16.79
C TYR A 406 -17.01 0.62 16.75
N PHE A 407 -16.57 1.19 17.88
CA PHE A 407 -15.96 2.53 17.88
C PHE A 407 -14.69 2.57 17.04
N ALA A 408 -13.79 1.59 17.23
CA ALA A 408 -12.54 1.50 16.47
C ALA A 408 -12.80 1.32 14.96
N VAL A 409 -13.79 0.51 14.60
CA VAL A 409 -14.24 0.31 13.22
C VAL A 409 -14.78 1.61 12.62
N ALA A 410 -15.67 2.32 13.32
CA ALA A 410 -16.19 3.61 12.87
C ALA A 410 -15.05 4.62 12.65
N THR A 411 -14.09 4.70 13.58
CA THR A 411 -12.90 5.57 13.45
C THR A 411 -12.09 5.21 12.22
N LEU A 412 -11.85 3.92 11.97
CA LEU A 412 -11.08 3.46 10.82
C LEU A 412 -11.76 3.85 9.50
N ILE A 413 -13.06 3.60 9.37
CA ILE A 413 -13.83 3.99 8.19
C ILE A 413 -13.80 5.51 8.01
N PHE A 414 -13.97 6.27 9.09
CA PHE A 414 -13.88 7.72 9.06
C PHE A 414 -12.53 8.19 8.53
N MET A 415 -11.42 7.66 9.05
CA MET A 415 -10.07 8.03 8.64
C MET A 415 -9.71 7.57 7.22
N ILE A 416 -10.36 6.52 6.71
CA ILE A 416 -10.24 6.12 5.29
C ILE A 416 -11.01 7.11 4.41
N LEU A 417 -12.27 7.42 4.73
CA LEU A 417 -13.10 8.33 3.94
C LEU A 417 -12.66 9.80 4.07
N LEU A 418 -12.06 10.19 5.17
CA LEU A 418 -11.40 11.47 5.36
C LEU A 418 -9.91 11.19 5.59
N PRO A 419 -9.13 10.94 4.52
CA PRO A 419 -7.75 10.44 4.59
C PRO A 419 -6.94 11.01 5.75
N GLY A 420 -6.70 10.15 6.75
CA GLY A 420 -5.85 10.40 7.92
C GLY A 420 -6.42 11.30 9.00
N LYS A 421 -7.63 11.85 8.83
CA LYS A 421 -8.20 12.77 9.82
C LYS A 421 -9.03 12.02 10.84
N ALA A 422 -8.65 12.16 12.12
CA ALA A 422 -9.40 11.55 13.21
C ALA A 422 -10.79 12.21 13.41
N PRO A 423 -11.81 11.46 13.86
CA PRO A 423 -13.17 11.97 14.04
C PRO A 423 -13.28 13.16 15.01
N PHE A 424 -12.52 13.13 16.11
CA PHE A 424 -12.55 14.14 17.17
C PHE A 424 -11.48 15.23 17.02
N ALA A 425 -10.76 15.25 15.89
CA ALA A 425 -9.86 16.36 15.61
C ALA A 425 -10.70 17.62 15.34
N GLN A 426 -10.42 18.71 16.05
CA GLN A 426 -11.14 19.98 15.99
C GLN A 426 -10.17 21.16 16.12
N GLN A 427 -10.61 22.36 15.72
CA GLN A 427 -9.89 23.60 16.04
C GLN A 427 -9.87 23.81 17.56
N ASP A 428 -8.74 24.30 18.09
CA ASP A 428 -8.51 24.55 19.52
C ASP A 428 -8.75 23.34 20.44
N GLY A 429 -8.57 22.13 19.90
CA GLY A 429 -8.71 20.87 20.64
C GLY A 429 -7.50 20.55 21.52
N GLY A 430 -7.72 19.72 22.54
CA GLY A 430 -6.66 19.17 23.39
C GLY A 430 -5.93 17.99 22.73
N SER A 431 -5.30 17.15 23.55
CA SER A 431 -4.73 15.89 23.08
C SER A 431 -5.80 14.98 22.45
N PRO A 432 -5.44 14.05 21.54
CA PRO A 432 -6.40 13.12 20.95
C PRO A 432 -7.23 12.34 21.98
N GLN A 433 -6.59 11.95 23.09
CA GLN A 433 -7.25 11.23 24.18
C GLN A 433 -8.32 12.08 24.87
N GLU A 434 -8.03 13.35 25.15
CA GLU A 434 -8.99 14.29 25.76
C GLU A 434 -10.16 14.58 24.83
N ASN A 435 -9.87 14.83 23.54
CA ASN A 435 -10.92 15.11 22.55
C ASN A 435 -11.89 13.92 22.40
N ILE A 436 -11.38 12.69 22.43
CA ILE A 436 -12.20 11.47 22.39
C ILE A 436 -13.02 11.33 23.67
N LYS A 437 -12.42 11.52 24.85
CA LYS A 437 -13.13 11.45 26.14
C LYS A 437 -14.26 12.47 26.23
N ASN A 438 -14.05 13.67 25.71
CA ASN A 438 -15.05 14.75 25.72
C ASN A 438 -16.21 14.49 24.73
N GLY A 439 -16.07 13.56 23.78
CA GLY A 439 -17.15 13.19 22.86
C GLY A 439 -17.60 14.32 21.92
N ASN A 440 -16.81 15.38 21.79
CA ASN A 440 -17.15 16.54 20.97
C ASN A 440 -16.83 16.27 19.50
N PHE A 441 -17.75 15.58 18.82
CA PHE A 441 -17.67 15.37 17.37
C PHE A 441 -17.98 16.69 16.62
N PRO A 442 -17.03 17.25 15.84
CA PRO A 442 -17.14 18.62 15.32
C PRO A 442 -17.81 18.72 13.94
N TYR A 443 -18.11 17.60 13.29
CA TYR A 443 -18.65 17.61 11.93
C TYR A 443 -20.18 17.70 11.94
N PRO A 444 -20.78 18.59 11.12
CA PRO A 444 -22.20 18.88 11.20
C PRO A 444 -23.10 17.83 10.55
N LEU A 445 -24.31 17.67 11.08
CA LEU A 445 -25.42 16.95 10.46
C LEU A 445 -26.66 17.85 10.44
N GLY A 446 -27.11 18.26 9.25
CA GLY A 446 -28.19 19.24 9.12
C GLY A 446 -27.77 20.62 9.62
N GLN A 447 -28.62 21.27 10.43
CA GLN A 447 -28.34 22.58 11.05
C GLN A 447 -27.44 22.49 12.29
N ASN A 448 -27.21 21.29 12.82
CA ASN A 448 -26.36 21.08 13.99
C ASN A 448 -24.89 21.23 13.60
N THR A 449 -24.31 22.40 13.87
CA THR A 449 -22.90 22.70 13.64
C THR A 449 -22.26 23.26 14.90
N THR A 450 -21.07 22.78 15.23
CA THR A 450 -20.25 23.38 16.30
C THR A 450 -19.37 24.50 15.77
N GLY A 451 -19.23 24.63 14.44
CA GLY A 451 -18.28 25.54 13.80
C GLY A 451 -16.81 25.14 13.96
N LYS A 452 -16.49 24.05 14.69
CA LYS A 452 -15.12 23.67 15.08
C LYS A 452 -14.49 22.59 14.19
N ALA A 453 -15.14 22.25 13.07
CA ALA A 453 -14.60 21.28 12.13
C ALA A 453 -13.22 21.78 11.62
N PRO A 454 -12.20 20.90 11.55
CA PRO A 454 -10.87 21.29 11.13
C PRO A 454 -10.85 21.98 9.77
N ASP A 455 -10.03 23.03 9.65
CA ASP A 455 -9.74 23.67 8.36
C ASP A 455 -9.07 22.70 7.38
N GLY A 456 -9.24 23.02 6.09
CA GLY A 456 -8.65 22.27 4.99
C GLY A 456 -9.63 21.37 4.24
N PRO A 457 -9.14 20.40 3.45
CA PRO A 457 -9.97 19.63 2.51
C PRO A 457 -11.01 18.74 3.19
N TRP A 458 -10.83 18.41 4.47
CA TRP A 458 -11.70 17.47 5.18
C TRP A 458 -13.15 17.98 5.36
N ARG A 459 -13.36 19.29 5.56
CA ARG A 459 -14.73 19.87 5.61
C ARG A 459 -15.45 19.76 4.26
N PHE A 460 -14.71 19.89 3.17
CA PHE A 460 -15.23 19.74 1.81
C PHE A 460 -15.58 18.28 1.54
N ILE A 461 -14.69 17.35 1.90
CA ILE A 461 -14.95 15.91 1.85
C ILE A 461 -16.22 15.56 2.63
N TRP A 462 -16.33 16.01 3.88
CA TRP A 462 -17.50 15.77 4.72
C TRP A 462 -18.80 16.25 4.04
N SER A 463 -18.79 17.45 3.46
CA SER A 463 -19.97 18.00 2.77
C SER A 463 -20.42 17.14 1.58
N HIS A 464 -19.48 16.45 0.92
CA HIS A 464 -19.71 15.58 -0.24
C HIS A 464 -20.14 14.15 0.13
N LEU A 465 -20.00 13.72 1.39
CA LEU A 465 -20.47 12.40 1.81
C LEU A 465 -22.00 12.26 1.63
N PRO A 466 -22.53 11.04 1.40
CA PRO A 466 -23.96 10.78 1.44
C PRO A 466 -24.54 11.09 2.81
N PHE A 467 -25.82 11.48 2.87
CA PHE A 467 -26.51 11.74 4.13
C PHE A 467 -26.44 10.54 5.09
N LYS A 468 -26.77 9.33 4.60
CA LYS A 468 -26.72 8.09 5.40
C LYS A 468 -25.33 7.81 5.99
N THR A 469 -24.27 8.19 5.28
CA THR A 469 -22.89 8.03 5.78
C THR A 469 -22.57 9.04 6.87
N LYS A 470 -23.00 10.31 6.72
CA LYS A 470 -22.84 11.34 7.76
C LYS A 470 -23.62 10.97 9.02
N GLU A 471 -24.87 10.54 8.84
CA GLU A 471 -25.76 10.07 9.90
C GLU A 471 -25.14 8.90 10.67
N ALA A 472 -24.62 7.88 9.97
CA ALA A 472 -23.93 6.75 10.60
C ALA A 472 -22.75 7.17 11.49
N PHE A 473 -21.93 8.13 11.03
CA PHE A 473 -20.84 8.69 11.84
C PHE A 473 -21.35 9.51 13.01
N TYR A 474 -22.39 10.32 12.80
CA TYR A 474 -22.99 11.14 13.84
C TYR A 474 -23.57 10.27 14.97
N ARG A 475 -24.34 9.24 14.62
CA ARG A 475 -24.85 8.22 15.56
C ARG A 475 -23.71 7.58 16.36
N SER A 476 -22.66 7.14 15.67
CA SER A 476 -21.54 6.42 16.29
C SER A 476 -20.69 7.29 17.23
N PHE A 477 -20.42 8.56 16.88
CA PHE A 477 -19.49 9.41 17.62
C PHE A 477 -20.15 10.45 18.52
N LYS A 478 -21.34 10.95 18.17
CA LYS A 478 -22.05 11.98 18.93
C LYS A 478 -23.12 11.38 19.84
N GLU A 479 -23.95 10.49 19.32
CA GLU A 479 -25.07 9.88 20.05
C GLU A 479 -24.68 8.59 20.78
N GLN A 480 -23.48 8.07 20.52
CA GLN A 480 -22.93 6.83 21.08
C GLN A 480 -23.72 5.57 20.68
N GLU A 481 -24.56 5.67 19.64
CA GLU A 481 -25.23 4.55 18.99
C GLU A 481 -24.32 3.96 17.90
N ARG A 482 -23.38 3.12 18.34
CA ARG A 482 -22.34 2.57 17.45
C ARG A 482 -22.92 1.51 16.51
N LEU A 483 -22.74 1.72 15.21
CA LEU A 483 -23.07 0.73 14.19
C LEU A 483 -22.15 -0.47 14.26
N ASN A 484 -22.71 -1.67 14.11
CA ASN A 484 -21.95 -2.90 13.92
C ASN A 484 -21.38 -2.99 12.49
N THR A 485 -20.53 -3.99 12.26
CA THR A 485 -19.81 -4.17 10.99
C THR A 485 -20.73 -4.43 9.79
N MET A 486 -21.86 -5.11 9.95
CA MET A 486 -22.82 -5.33 8.85
C MET A 486 -23.57 -4.05 8.47
N GLU A 487 -23.95 -3.24 9.44
CA GLU A 487 -24.59 -1.93 9.21
C GLU A 487 -23.63 -1.00 8.45
N TRP A 488 -22.35 -0.97 8.85
CA TRP A 488 -21.32 -0.23 8.10
C TRP A 488 -21.16 -0.72 6.66
N ILE A 489 -21.15 -2.04 6.43
CA ILE A 489 -21.10 -2.60 5.07
C ILE A 489 -22.31 -2.12 4.24
N GLN A 490 -23.51 -2.10 4.80
CA GLN A 490 -24.71 -1.62 4.10
C GLN A 490 -24.62 -0.13 3.76
N VAL A 491 -24.16 0.70 4.70
CA VAL A 491 -23.95 2.14 4.49
C VAL A 491 -22.94 2.39 3.37
N LEU A 492 -21.81 1.66 3.36
CA LEU A 492 -20.76 1.86 2.34
C LEU A 492 -21.13 1.25 0.99
N LYS A 493 -21.88 0.16 0.92
CA LYS A 493 -22.43 -0.36 -0.35
C LYS A 493 -23.41 0.63 -0.98
N HIS A 494 -24.24 1.28 -0.15
CA HIS A 494 -25.09 2.36 -0.65
C HIS A 494 -24.26 3.55 -1.14
N TYR A 495 -23.20 3.92 -0.43
CA TYR A 495 -22.29 4.97 -0.89
C TYR A 495 -21.65 4.61 -2.25
N GLU A 496 -21.05 3.43 -2.37
CA GLU A 496 -20.46 2.94 -3.62
C GLU A 496 -21.48 2.99 -4.77
N TYR A 497 -22.71 2.51 -4.52
CA TYR A 497 -23.80 2.57 -5.48
C TYR A 497 -24.09 4.01 -5.95
N THR A 498 -24.22 4.96 -5.03
CA THR A 498 -24.49 6.37 -5.40
C THR A 498 -23.39 7.01 -6.24
N ILE A 499 -22.11 6.66 -6.00
CA ILE A 499 -21.00 7.09 -6.87
C ILE A 499 -21.12 6.44 -8.25
N SER A 500 -21.39 5.13 -8.30
CA SER A 500 -21.50 4.38 -9.57
C SER A 500 -22.61 4.89 -10.50
N LYS A 501 -23.67 5.46 -9.92
CA LYS A 501 -24.78 6.08 -10.66
C LYS A 501 -24.54 7.55 -11.02
N GLY A 502 -23.41 8.13 -10.62
CA GLY A 502 -23.09 9.54 -10.85
C GLY A 502 -23.86 10.52 -9.97
N TYR A 503 -24.59 10.03 -8.94
CA TYR A 503 -25.33 10.89 -8.02
C TYR A 503 -24.43 11.67 -7.06
N LEU A 504 -23.21 11.18 -6.84
CA LEU A 504 -22.17 11.84 -6.05
C LEU A 504 -20.86 11.89 -6.82
N SER A 505 -20.07 12.92 -6.55
CA SER A 505 -18.74 13.09 -7.13
C SER A 505 -17.81 11.95 -6.71
N ASP A 506 -17.05 11.43 -7.68
CA ASP A 506 -15.98 10.47 -7.43
C ASP A 506 -14.65 11.17 -7.06
N GLU A 507 -14.66 12.48 -6.85
CA GLU A 507 -13.46 13.25 -6.53
C GLU A 507 -12.91 12.92 -5.13
N LEU A 508 -11.60 12.68 -5.09
CA LEU A 508 -10.89 12.32 -3.86
C LEU A 508 -10.78 13.50 -2.89
N PHE A 509 -10.47 14.70 -3.41
CA PHE A 509 -10.25 15.92 -2.63
C PHE A 509 -11.00 17.10 -3.28
N PRO A 510 -12.32 17.25 -3.02
CA PRO A 510 -13.09 18.36 -3.56
C PRO A 510 -12.54 19.70 -3.10
N GLN A 511 -12.56 20.68 -4.01
CA GLN A 511 -12.00 22.03 -3.81
C GLN A 511 -12.91 22.97 -3.03
N GLY A 512 -14.17 22.59 -2.78
CA GLY A 512 -15.14 23.41 -2.08
C GLY A 512 -16.27 22.60 -1.44
N HIS A 513 -17.21 23.28 -0.80
CA HIS A 513 -18.41 22.63 -0.29
C HIS A 513 -19.29 22.12 -1.42
N LYS A 514 -19.98 21.00 -1.19
CA LYS A 514 -20.97 20.48 -2.14
C LYS A 514 -22.04 21.55 -2.37
N ILE A 515 -22.19 21.98 -3.63
CA ILE A 515 -23.23 22.93 -4.04
C ILE A 515 -24.42 22.11 -4.56
N PRO A 516 -25.61 22.24 -3.95
CA PRO A 516 -26.84 21.64 -4.47
C PRO A 516 -27.10 22.10 -5.91
N ALA A 517 -27.67 21.24 -6.76
CA ALA A 517 -27.80 21.52 -8.19
C ALA A 517 -28.65 22.77 -8.43
N GLU A 518 -29.72 22.93 -7.67
CA GLU A 518 -30.66 24.05 -7.68
C GLU A 518 -30.07 25.38 -7.16
N LYS A 519 -28.93 25.32 -6.46
CA LYS A 519 -28.22 26.50 -5.94
C LYS A 519 -26.92 26.79 -6.68
N ARG A 520 -26.59 26.00 -7.70
CA ARG A 520 -25.35 26.13 -8.47
C ARG A 520 -25.50 27.21 -9.54
N THR A 521 -24.52 28.11 -9.60
CA THR A 521 -24.34 29.07 -10.69
C THR A 521 -22.85 29.18 -11.00
N THR A 522 -22.47 29.82 -12.11
CA THR A 522 -21.06 30.00 -12.49
C THR A 522 -20.59 31.43 -12.24
N ALA A 523 -19.29 31.59 -12.03
CA ALA A 523 -18.60 32.87 -11.94
C ALA A 523 -17.28 32.80 -12.71
N ILE A 524 -16.81 33.95 -13.18
CA ILE A 524 -15.51 34.08 -13.84
C ILE A 524 -14.51 34.57 -12.80
N CYS A 525 -13.35 33.91 -12.71
CA CYS A 525 -12.28 34.30 -11.80
C CYS A 525 -11.75 35.69 -12.15
N GLN A 526 -11.80 36.60 -11.19
CA GLN A 526 -11.37 38.00 -11.30
C GLN A 526 -9.92 38.23 -10.84
N GLU A 527 -9.16 37.16 -10.60
CA GLU A 527 -7.71 37.29 -10.40
C GLU A 527 -6.99 37.54 -11.73
N PRO A 528 -5.99 38.44 -11.76
CA PRO A 528 -5.21 38.72 -12.96
C PRO A 528 -4.67 37.43 -13.57
N TYR A 529 -4.78 37.31 -14.90
CA TYR A 529 -4.30 36.16 -15.69
C TYR A 529 -5.02 34.82 -15.46
N CYS A 530 -6.10 34.77 -14.66
CA CYS A 530 -6.88 33.55 -14.50
C CYS A 530 -8.05 33.44 -15.49
N GLY A 531 -9.05 34.32 -15.38
CA GLY A 531 -10.23 34.34 -16.27
C GLY A 531 -11.06 33.05 -16.32
N LYS A 532 -10.78 32.06 -15.47
CA LYS A 532 -11.41 30.74 -15.52
C LYS A 532 -12.83 30.78 -14.95
N GLU A 533 -13.78 30.15 -15.64
CA GLU A 533 -15.11 29.89 -15.11
C GLU A 533 -15.08 28.81 -14.00
N PHE A 534 -15.83 29.02 -12.92
CA PHE A 534 -15.94 28.09 -11.80
C PHE A 534 -17.35 28.10 -11.17
N ASP A 535 -17.73 26.97 -10.57
CA ASP A 535 -19.00 26.82 -9.87
C ASP A 535 -18.99 27.57 -8.51
N ILE A 536 -20.07 28.29 -8.22
CA ILE A 536 -20.29 29.00 -6.98
C ILE A 536 -21.77 28.88 -6.55
N HIS A 537 -22.03 28.94 -5.24
CA HIS A 537 -23.39 28.99 -4.72
C HIS A 537 -24.04 30.34 -5.05
N ILE A 538 -25.30 30.35 -5.51
CA ILE A 538 -25.99 31.57 -5.93
C ILE A 538 -26.01 32.66 -4.84
N ASP A 539 -26.33 32.28 -3.61
CA ASP A 539 -26.39 33.22 -2.48
C ASP A 539 -25.00 33.77 -2.13
N ARG A 540 -23.94 32.97 -2.26
CA ARG A 540 -22.55 33.42 -2.06
C ARG A 540 -22.11 34.37 -3.17
N LYS A 541 -22.47 34.09 -4.43
CA LYS A 541 -22.17 34.99 -5.56
C LYS A 541 -22.81 36.35 -5.35
N LYS A 542 -24.09 36.39 -4.96
CA LYS A 542 -24.80 37.64 -4.62
C LYS A 542 -24.08 38.40 -3.51
N GLN A 543 -23.82 37.74 -2.38
CA GLN A 543 -23.15 38.34 -1.24
C GLN A 543 -21.76 38.91 -1.58
N MET A 544 -20.96 38.19 -2.38
CA MET A 544 -19.63 38.69 -2.77
C MET A 544 -19.73 39.92 -3.68
N VAL A 545 -20.68 39.93 -4.62
CA VAL A 545 -20.91 41.07 -5.51
C VAL A 545 -21.44 42.28 -4.72
N GLU A 546 -22.42 42.07 -3.84
CA GLU A 546 -22.99 43.12 -2.97
C GLU A 546 -21.91 43.74 -2.05
N ASN A 547 -21.01 42.92 -1.51
CA ASN A 547 -19.92 43.39 -0.66
C ASN A 547 -18.71 43.94 -1.46
N GLY A 548 -18.78 44.02 -2.80
CA GLY A 548 -17.67 44.48 -3.64
C GLY A 548 -16.44 43.58 -3.62
N ASN A 549 -16.57 42.33 -3.19
CA ASN A 549 -15.47 41.36 -3.12
C ASN A 549 -15.20 40.73 -4.48
N LYS A 550 -13.91 40.49 -4.79
CA LYS A 550 -13.52 39.77 -6.00
C LYS A 550 -13.99 38.31 -5.96
N LEU A 551 -14.54 37.84 -7.08
CA LEU A 551 -14.88 36.44 -7.32
C LEU A 551 -13.61 35.69 -7.75
N ILE A 552 -12.99 34.98 -6.82
CA ILE A 552 -11.71 34.29 -7.04
C ILE A 552 -11.94 32.77 -7.03
N CYS A 553 -11.45 32.06 -8.05
CA CYS A 553 -11.51 30.60 -8.09
C CYS A 553 -10.58 29.97 -7.04
N TYR A 554 -10.88 28.73 -6.64
CA TYR A 554 -10.14 28.04 -5.57
C TYR A 554 -8.60 27.99 -5.80
N LYS A 555 -8.14 27.69 -7.02
CA LYS A 555 -6.70 27.61 -7.32
C LYS A 555 -5.97 28.93 -7.07
N CYS A 556 -6.59 30.04 -7.47
CA CYS A 556 -6.04 31.37 -7.23
C CYS A 556 -6.09 31.70 -5.74
N GLN A 557 -7.17 31.32 -5.05
CA GLN A 557 -7.31 31.54 -3.62
C GLN A 557 -6.25 30.77 -2.81
N GLU A 558 -5.94 29.52 -3.19
CA GLU A 558 -4.88 28.69 -2.60
C GLU A 558 -3.51 29.34 -2.82
N LYS A 559 -3.20 29.77 -4.04
CA LYS A 559 -1.95 30.48 -4.36
C LYS A 559 -1.78 31.77 -3.55
N ILE A 560 -2.84 32.58 -3.43
CA ILE A 560 -2.82 33.81 -2.61
C ILE A 560 -2.59 33.48 -1.13
N GLN A 561 -3.18 32.40 -0.62
CA GLN A 561 -2.96 31.95 0.77
C GLN A 561 -1.52 31.47 0.99
N GLU A 562 -0.96 30.70 0.06
CA GLU A 562 0.44 30.26 0.10
C GLU A 562 1.40 31.46 0.06
N GLU A 563 1.16 32.42 -0.84
CA GLU A 563 1.96 33.65 -0.92
C GLU A 563 1.89 34.48 0.36
N LYS A 564 0.70 34.58 0.99
CA LYS A 564 0.55 35.24 2.30
C LYS A 564 1.30 34.50 3.40
N LEU A 565 1.22 33.16 3.42
CA LEU A 565 1.91 32.35 4.41
C LEU A 565 3.43 32.46 4.26
N MET A 566 3.93 32.43 3.03
CA MET A 566 5.36 32.64 2.72
C MET A 566 5.81 34.05 3.11
N LYS A 567 5.02 35.09 2.81
CA LYS A 567 5.34 36.46 3.27
C LYS A 567 5.37 36.57 4.79
N ASN A 568 4.49 35.88 5.50
CA ASN A 568 4.49 35.88 6.97
C ASN A 568 5.68 35.08 7.55
N LEU A 569 6.18 34.07 6.85
CA LEU A 569 7.33 33.25 7.28
C LEU A 569 8.68 33.89 6.95
N TYR A 570 8.78 34.69 5.88
CA TYR A 570 10.02 35.26 5.38
C TYR A 570 10.06 36.80 5.40
N GLY A 571 9.02 37.46 5.92
CA GLY A 571 8.84 38.92 5.85
C GLY A 571 9.41 39.73 7.02
N THR A 572 10.18 39.13 7.93
CA THR A 572 10.78 39.84 9.09
C THR A 572 12.31 39.93 9.01
N GLU A 573 12.87 40.07 7.81
CA GLU A 573 14.28 40.43 7.61
C GLU A 573 14.37 41.57 6.60
N ASN A 574 14.15 42.80 7.05
CA ASN A 574 14.66 44.02 6.43
C ASN A 574 14.37 45.21 7.34
N GLU A 575 15.02 45.26 8.50
CA GLU A 575 15.12 46.50 9.29
C GLU A 575 16.26 46.42 10.31
N ILE A 576 17.50 46.16 9.87
CA ILE A 576 18.70 46.60 10.62
C ILE A 576 19.74 47.11 9.63
N THR A 577 19.81 48.43 9.54
CA THR A 577 20.91 49.17 8.94
C THR A 577 22.12 49.21 9.86
N SER A 578 23.29 49.08 9.23
CA SER A 578 24.56 49.75 9.53
C SER A 578 25.50 49.17 10.61
N LYS A 579 26.76 49.09 10.16
CA LYS A 579 28.03 49.18 10.88
C LYS A 579 28.66 47.91 11.48
N ASP A 580 29.76 47.56 10.81
CA ASP A 580 31.10 47.37 11.38
C ASP A 580 31.74 45.96 11.33
N GLN A 581 32.85 45.99 10.57
CA GLN A 581 34.15 45.34 10.77
C GLN A 581 34.52 44.06 10.00
N MET A 582 35.59 44.29 9.22
CA MET A 582 36.50 43.36 8.55
C MET A 582 37.07 42.29 9.49
N GLY A 583 37.26 41.09 8.95
CA GLY A 583 38.11 40.06 9.53
C GLY A 583 38.37 38.97 8.49
N SER A 584 39.63 38.82 8.14
CA SER A 584 40.15 38.11 6.98
C SER A 584 40.59 36.66 7.28
N PHE A 585 40.88 35.95 6.19
CA PHE A 585 41.75 34.78 6.02
C PHE A 585 41.17 33.36 5.98
N ARG A 586 41.58 32.73 4.86
CA ARG A 586 41.35 31.39 4.34
C ARG A 586 41.88 30.29 5.27
N SER A 587 41.22 29.13 5.22
CA SER A 587 41.95 27.87 5.09
C SER A 587 41.12 26.85 4.31
N ASN A 588 41.82 26.08 3.47
CA ASN A 588 41.31 25.05 2.58
C ASN A 588 40.64 23.91 3.35
N GLY A 589 39.47 23.48 2.88
CA GLY A 589 38.77 22.30 3.39
C GLY A 589 37.76 21.78 2.37
N ILE A 590 38.22 20.81 1.56
CA ILE A 590 37.50 19.76 0.82
C ILE A 590 35.95 19.84 0.90
N ASP A 591 35.31 20.06 -0.26
CA ASP A 591 33.86 19.97 -0.47
C ASP A 591 33.34 18.53 -0.19
N PRO A 592 32.41 18.32 0.77
CA PRO A 592 31.83 17.00 1.06
C PRO A 592 30.62 16.62 0.18
N HIS A 593 30.26 17.39 -0.85
CA HIS A 593 28.98 17.20 -1.58
C HIS A 593 29.10 16.77 -3.05
N GLN A 594 29.98 15.81 -3.36
CA GLN A 594 29.78 14.95 -4.54
C GLN A 594 29.60 13.49 -4.10
N ASP A 595 28.37 12.97 -4.20
CA ASP A 595 28.08 11.55 -4.02
C ASP A 595 28.72 10.77 -5.19
N PRO A 596 29.74 9.91 -4.97
CA PRO A 596 30.51 9.23 -6.03
C PRO A 596 29.69 8.24 -6.87
N PHE A 597 28.40 8.08 -6.54
CA PHE A 597 27.48 7.17 -7.20
C PHE A 597 26.58 7.83 -8.25
N LEU A 598 26.58 9.15 -8.41
CA LEU A 598 25.85 9.86 -9.47
C LEU A 598 26.31 9.40 -10.86
N PHE A 599 25.36 8.99 -11.71
CA PHE A 599 25.61 8.54 -13.07
C PHE A 599 25.42 9.66 -14.09
N ASP A 600 26.32 9.73 -15.07
CA ASP A 600 26.10 10.53 -16.28
C ASP A 600 25.46 9.64 -17.38
N PRO A 601 24.25 9.96 -17.87
CA PRO A 601 23.60 9.25 -18.97
C PRO A 601 24.45 9.15 -20.25
N SER A 602 25.42 10.06 -20.44
CA SER A 602 26.37 10.03 -21.56
C SER A 602 27.22 8.75 -21.61
N GLN A 603 27.41 8.05 -20.48
CA GLN A 603 28.20 6.83 -20.38
C GLN A 603 27.51 5.58 -20.97
N MET A 604 26.19 5.65 -21.22
CA MET A 604 25.45 4.62 -21.96
C MET A 604 25.28 4.96 -23.45
N ALA A 605 25.58 6.20 -23.84
CA ALA A 605 25.53 6.64 -25.22
C ALA A 605 26.84 6.24 -25.91
N GLY A 606 26.86 5.04 -26.50
CA GLY A 606 27.79 4.79 -27.59
C GLY A 606 27.49 5.79 -28.71
N ASN A 607 28.34 6.81 -28.86
CA ASN A 607 28.40 7.81 -29.93
C ASN A 607 27.07 8.10 -30.65
N THR A 608 26.42 9.21 -30.31
CA THR A 608 26.00 10.25 -31.28
C THR A 608 25.15 11.31 -30.57
N ASN A 609 25.63 12.55 -30.54
CA ASN A 609 24.82 13.73 -30.28
C ASN A 609 23.75 13.85 -31.39
N GLN A 610 22.48 13.56 -31.10
CA GLN A 610 21.27 14.27 -31.57
C GLN A 610 19.97 13.46 -31.33
N PRO A 611 18.86 14.10 -30.95
CA PRO A 611 17.61 13.43 -30.60
C PRO A 611 16.77 13.12 -31.86
N SER A 612 17.01 11.97 -32.51
CA SER A 612 16.04 11.33 -33.42
C SER A 612 16.40 9.90 -33.87
N SER A 613 17.58 9.35 -33.55
CA SER A 613 18.16 8.25 -34.34
C SER A 613 18.03 6.84 -33.78
N PHE A 614 17.29 6.57 -32.70
CA PHE A 614 17.21 5.22 -32.13
C PHE A 614 16.73 4.17 -33.15
N LEU A 615 15.72 4.49 -33.97
CA LEU A 615 15.23 3.59 -35.02
C LEU A 615 16.24 3.38 -36.17
N GLN A 616 17.02 4.40 -36.53
CA GLN A 616 17.96 4.35 -37.65
C GLN A 616 19.24 3.59 -37.26
N ASN A 617 19.79 3.85 -36.07
CA ASN A 617 20.97 3.15 -35.54
C ASN A 617 20.66 1.68 -35.22
N PHE A 618 19.44 1.41 -34.74
CA PHE A 618 18.95 0.04 -34.56
C PHE A 618 18.81 -0.70 -35.90
N LEU A 619 18.52 -0.04 -37.03
CA LEU A 619 18.49 -0.70 -38.34
C LEU A 619 19.90 -0.92 -38.94
N ASN A 620 20.85 -0.02 -38.68
CA ASN A 620 22.20 -0.09 -39.24
C ASN A 620 23.09 -1.19 -38.60
N ARG A 621 22.81 -1.60 -37.36
CA ARG A 621 23.55 -2.68 -36.65
C ARG A 621 23.05 -4.11 -36.93
N PHE A 622 22.10 -4.31 -37.85
CA PHE A 622 21.58 -5.63 -38.23
C PHE A 622 22.01 -6.10 -39.64
N LYS A 623 22.91 -5.36 -40.32
CA LYS A 623 23.50 -5.75 -41.61
C LYS A 623 24.97 -6.19 -41.54
N SER A 624 25.52 -6.39 -40.35
CA SER A 624 26.88 -6.92 -40.13
C SER A 624 26.85 -8.21 -39.33
#